data_AF-A0A969IBH0-F1
#
_entry.id   AF-A0A969IBH0-F1
#
_cell.length_a   1.000
_cell.length_b   1.000
_cell.length_c   1.000
_cell.angle_alpha   90.00
_cell.angle_beta   90.00
_cell.angle_gamma   90.00
#
_symmetry.space_group_name_H-M   'P 1'
#
loop_
_entity.id
_entity.type
_entity.pdbx_description
1 polymer ?
#
loop_
_entity_poly.entity_id
_entity_poly.type
_entity_poly.pdbx_seq_one_letter_code
_entity_poly.pdbx_strand_id
1 'polypeptide(L)'
;MTTQRLTAVPGLPPVLACLGLLAFWELAARVFQISGLPPAHDALRQLPVILGDREALFNIADSIRRMVIGFGLALLLAVPIGLLMGRSRLVAAFFNPLLMIIYPVPKAALMPIIMLWLGIGDASKTLVIFLGVSLPLIYHTYQGAA
;
A
#
# COMPACT_ATOMS: atom_id res chain seq x y z
N MET A 1 15.47 34.77 -6.60
CA MET A 1 16.50 34.13 -7.47
C MET A 1 17.26 32.97 -6.81
N THR A 2 16.92 32.55 -5.58
CA THR A 2 17.72 31.57 -4.80
C THR A 2 17.17 30.13 -4.83
N THR A 3 15.93 29.90 -5.29
CA THR A 3 15.29 28.58 -5.31
C THR A 3 15.68 27.70 -6.51
N GLN A 4 16.28 28.27 -7.56
CA GLN A 4 16.55 27.58 -8.82
C GLN A 4 17.80 26.68 -8.79
N ARG A 5 18.64 26.78 -7.75
CA ARG A 5 19.87 25.95 -7.61
C ARG A 5 19.65 24.65 -6.85
N LEU A 6 18.60 24.53 -6.02
CA LEU A 6 18.30 23.32 -5.25
C LEU A 6 17.70 22.18 -6.11
N THR A 7 17.22 22.50 -7.32
CA THR A 7 16.70 21.53 -8.29
C THR A 7 17.75 21.02 -9.28
N ALA A 8 18.99 21.51 -9.21
CA ALA A 8 20.05 21.19 -10.17
C ALA A 8 20.68 19.79 -9.95
N VAL A 9 20.47 19.18 -8.78
CA VAL A 9 20.92 17.81 -8.49
C VAL A 9 19.69 16.89 -8.41
N PRO A 10 19.48 15.97 -9.36
CA PRO A 10 18.37 15.03 -9.30
C PRO A 10 18.50 14.18 -8.03
N GLY A 11 17.55 14.33 -7.10
CA GLY A 11 17.52 13.59 -5.82
C GLY A 11 17.70 14.42 -4.55
N LEU A 12 18.17 15.68 -4.65
CA LEU A 12 18.33 16.55 -3.48
C LEU A 12 16.99 16.93 -2.80
N PRO A 13 15.92 17.29 -3.54
CA PRO A 13 14.62 17.59 -2.93
C PRO A 13 14.00 16.44 -2.09
N PRO A 14 13.92 15.18 -2.56
CA PRO A 14 13.34 14.10 -1.76
C PRO A 14 14.18 13.75 -0.53
N VAL A 15 15.51 13.79 -0.62
CA VAL A 15 16.38 13.55 0.55
C VAL A 15 16.16 14.62 1.62
N LEU A 16 16.08 15.90 1.22
CA LEU A 16 15.76 16.99 2.15
C LEU A 16 14.37 16.81 2.79
N ALA A 17 13.39 16.33 2.03
CA ALA A 17 12.06 16.04 2.56
C ALA A 17 12.10 14.91 3.61
N CYS A 18 12.83 13.82 3.35
CA CYS A 18 13.00 12.73 4.30
C CYS A 18 13.72 13.19 5.58
N LEU A 19 14.82 13.94 5.44
CA LEU A 19 15.56 14.48 6.58
C LEU A 19 14.71 15.48 7.38
N GLY A 20 13.95 16.34 6.69
CA GLY A 20 13.02 17.27 7.31
C GLY A 20 11.92 16.55 8.10
N LEU A 21 11.37 15.46 7.55
CA LEU A 21 10.38 14.64 8.24
C LEU A 21 10.96 13.97 9.50
N LEU A 22 12.17 13.41 9.41
CA LEU A 22 12.85 12.80 10.57
C LEU A 22 13.17 13.84 11.64
N ALA A 23 13.65 15.02 11.25
CA ALA A 23 13.92 16.12 12.18
C ALA A 23 12.63 16.61 12.83
N PHE A 24 11.54 16.73 12.07
CA PHE A 24 10.23 17.09 12.59
C PHE A 24 9.71 16.05 13.59
N TRP A 25 9.79 14.76 13.25
CA TRP A 25 9.39 13.68 14.16
C TRP A 25 10.23 13.69 15.44
N GLU A 26 11.56 13.80 15.34
CA GLU A 26 12.46 13.88 16.49
C GLU A 26 12.11 15.06 17.41
N LEU A 27 11.91 16.25 16.82
CA LEU A 27 11.54 17.46 17.55
C LEU A 27 10.18 17.30 18.21
N ALA A 28 9.18 16.80 17.48
CA ALA A 28 7.84 16.59 18.00
C ALA A 28 7.84 15.60 19.18
N ALA A 29 8.55 14.47 19.06
CA ALA A 29 8.65 13.48 20.13
C ALA A 29 9.29 14.07 21.40
N ARG A 30 10.35 14.88 21.24
CA ARG A 30 11.06 15.50 22.37
C ARG A 30 10.28 16.66 23.02
N VAL A 31 9.62 17.49 22.22
CA VAL A 31 8.89 18.67 22.70
C VAL A 31 7.57 18.26 23.35
N PHE A 32 6.79 17.40 22.69
CA PHE A 32 5.46 17.02 23.17
C PHE A 32 5.48 15.86 24.16
N GLN A 33 6.60 15.14 24.30
CA GLN A 33 6.78 14.02 25.24
C GLN A 33 5.61 13.01 25.21
N ILE A 34 5.14 12.71 24.00
CA ILE A 34 3.96 11.87 23.80
C ILE A 34 4.28 10.43 24.21
N SER A 35 3.58 9.92 25.22
CA SER A 35 3.66 8.53 25.63
C SER A 35 3.37 7.60 24.44
N GLY A 36 4.35 6.77 24.07
CA GLY A 36 4.24 5.83 22.95
C GLY A 36 4.81 6.33 21.61
N LEU A 37 5.33 7.56 21.55
CA LEU A 37 6.05 8.07 20.36
C LEU A 37 7.54 8.22 20.68
N PRO A 38 8.37 7.17 20.49
CA PRO A 38 9.80 7.29 20.70
C PRO A 38 10.43 8.30 19.73
N PRO A 39 11.55 8.96 20.11
CA PRO A 39 12.34 9.77 19.19
C PRO A 39 12.72 8.96 17.95
N ALA A 40 12.75 9.61 16.79
CA ALA A 40 13.05 8.99 15.50
C ALA A 40 14.38 8.22 15.53
N HIS A 41 15.39 8.81 16.18
CA HIS A 41 16.70 8.17 16.31
C HIS A 41 16.66 6.88 17.13
N ASP A 42 15.86 6.82 18.20
CA ASP A 42 15.75 5.61 19.02
C ASP A 42 15.00 4.50 18.28
N ALA A 43 13.98 4.85 17.50
CA ALA A 43 13.30 3.91 16.60
C ALA A 43 14.27 3.34 15.55
N LEU A 44 15.14 4.18 14.96
CA LEU A 44 16.14 3.73 13.99
C LEU A 44 17.19 2.79 14.61
N ARG A 45 17.57 2.99 15.87
CA ARG A 45 18.48 2.10 16.58
C ARG A 45 17.91 0.70 16.84
N GLN A 46 16.59 0.54 16.81
CA GLN A 46 15.94 -0.76 16.99
C GLN A 46 15.96 -1.62 15.72
N LEU A 47 16.23 -1.04 14.55
CA LEU A 47 16.27 -1.77 13.28
C LEU A 47 17.18 -3.03 13.29
N PRO A 48 18.46 -2.97 13.70
CA PRO A 48 19.31 -4.16 13.74
C PRO A 48 18.81 -5.23 14.71
N VAL A 49 18.17 -4.84 15.81
CA VAL A 49 17.58 -5.77 16.78
C VAL A 49 16.39 -6.50 16.16
N ILE A 50 15.48 -5.76 15.52
CA ILE A 50 14.30 -6.31 14.83
C ILE A 50 14.72 -7.21 13.66
N LEU A 51 15.71 -6.79 12.87
CA LEU A 51 16.19 -7.58 11.73
C LEU A 51 17.03 -8.79 12.15
N GLY A 52 17.58 -8.79 13.37
CA GLY A 52 18.26 -9.96 13.95
C GLY A 52 17.31 -10.93 14.67
N ASP A 53 16.10 -10.50 15.00
CA ASP A 53 15.11 -11.33 15.66
C ASP A 53 14.40 -12.27 14.67
N ARG A 54 14.45 -13.57 14.99
CA ARG A 54 13.89 -14.62 14.15
C ARG A 54 12.36 -14.52 14.09
N GLU A 55 11.72 -14.16 15.18
CA GLU A 55 10.25 -14.05 15.23
C GLU A 55 9.77 -12.87 14.38
N ALA A 56 10.42 -11.71 14.49
CA ALA A 56 10.17 -10.57 13.62
C ALA A 56 10.34 -10.92 12.13
N LEU A 57 11.42 -11.62 11.76
CA LEU A 57 11.63 -12.05 10.37
C LEU A 57 10.53 -13.01 9.88
N PHE A 58 10.07 -13.94 10.71
CA PHE A 58 8.94 -14.81 10.37
C PHE A 58 7.66 -14.00 10.14
N ASN A 59 7.35 -13.05 11.02
CA ASN A 59 6.17 -12.20 10.87
C ASN A 59 6.22 -11.34 9.59
N ILE A 60 7.40 -10.82 9.23
CA ILE A 60 7.63 -10.09 7.97
C ILE A 60 7.41 -11.02 6.78
N ALA A 61 8.03 -12.18 6.76
CA ALA A 61 7.90 -13.16 5.68
C ALA A 61 6.44 -13.60 5.49
N ASP A 62 5.74 -13.80 6.59
CA ASP A 62 4.34 -14.18 6.61
C ASP A 62 3.42 -13.07 6.06
N SER A 63 3.74 -11.81 6.36
CA SER A 63 3.08 -10.64 5.77
C SER A 63 3.28 -10.58 4.24
N ILE A 64 4.52 -10.78 3.79
CA ILE A 64 4.87 -10.81 2.37
C ILE A 64 4.16 -11.97 1.66
N ARG A 65 4.12 -13.17 2.26
CA ARG A 65 3.41 -14.33 1.72
C ARG A 65 1.94 -14.00 1.43
N ARG A 66 1.23 -13.40 2.40
CA ARG A 66 -0.18 -12.98 2.23
C ARG A 66 -0.33 -11.96 1.10
N MET A 67 0.58 -10.99 1.01
CA MET A 67 0.60 -9.98 -0.04
C MET A 67 0.77 -10.61 -1.42
N VAL A 68 1.75 -11.50 -1.58
CA VAL A 68 2.04 -12.18 -2.85
C VAL A 68 0.85 -13.03 -3.29
N ILE A 69 0.23 -13.80 -2.39
CA ILE A 69 -0.94 -14.61 -2.72
C ILE A 69 -2.12 -13.73 -3.14
N GLY A 70 -2.45 -12.70 -2.34
CA GLY A 70 -3.58 -11.81 -2.64
C GLY A 70 -3.40 -11.04 -3.94
N PHE A 71 -2.19 -10.52 -4.18
CA PHE A 71 -1.82 -9.85 -5.42
C PHE A 71 -1.81 -10.81 -6.62
N GLY A 72 -1.28 -12.01 -6.46
CA GLY A 72 -1.27 -13.04 -7.51
C GLY A 72 -2.68 -13.43 -7.94
N LEU A 73 -3.59 -13.66 -6.99
CA LEU A 73 -5.01 -13.90 -7.30
C LEU A 73 -5.65 -12.70 -8.02
N ALA A 74 -5.30 -11.49 -7.63
CA ALA A 74 -5.80 -10.28 -8.28
C ALA A 74 -5.30 -10.18 -9.72
N LEU A 75 -4.01 -10.41 -9.98
CA LEU A 75 -3.45 -10.46 -11.33
C LEU A 75 -4.21 -11.42 -12.24
N LEU A 76 -4.46 -12.63 -11.76
CA LEU A 76 -5.13 -13.69 -12.53
C LEU A 76 -6.57 -13.30 -12.95
N LEU A 77 -7.25 -12.45 -12.19
CA LEU A 77 -8.64 -12.04 -12.49
C LEU A 77 -8.73 -10.64 -13.11
N ALA A 78 -8.05 -9.66 -12.53
CA ALA A 78 -8.14 -8.26 -12.92
C ALA A 78 -7.50 -7.97 -14.27
N VAL A 79 -6.36 -8.60 -14.59
CA VAL A 79 -5.68 -8.36 -15.86
C VAL A 79 -6.52 -8.83 -17.05
N PRO A 80 -7.07 -10.06 -17.07
CA PRO A 80 -7.97 -10.47 -18.14
C PRO A 80 -9.18 -9.54 -18.29
N ILE A 81 -9.82 -9.13 -17.19
CA ILE A 81 -10.96 -8.21 -17.22
C ILE A 81 -10.55 -6.86 -17.84
N GLY A 82 -9.46 -6.25 -17.38
CA GLY A 82 -8.97 -4.98 -17.91
C GLY A 82 -8.60 -5.05 -19.41
N LEU A 83 -7.95 -6.13 -19.84
CA LEU A 83 -7.63 -6.37 -21.25
C LEU A 83 -8.91 -6.51 -22.10
N LEU A 84 -9.90 -7.25 -21.62
CA LEU A 84 -11.18 -7.42 -22.32
C LEU A 84 -11.95 -6.09 -22.42
N MET A 85 -11.92 -5.28 -21.36
CA MET A 85 -12.48 -3.93 -21.39
C MET A 85 -11.78 -3.03 -22.43
N GLY A 86 -10.45 -3.11 -22.54
CA GLY A 86 -9.70 -2.31 -23.52
C GLY A 86 -10.01 -2.71 -24.96
N ARG A 87 -10.26 -4.01 -25.19
CA ARG A 87 -10.55 -4.56 -26.53
C ARG A 87 -12.01 -4.42 -26.96
N SER A 88 -12.96 -4.31 -26.03
CA SER A 88 -14.39 -4.30 -26.35
C SER A 88 -15.15 -3.19 -25.63
N ARG A 89 -15.73 -2.29 -26.42
CA ARG A 89 -16.59 -1.20 -25.92
C ARG A 89 -17.80 -1.72 -25.13
N LEU A 90 -18.34 -2.89 -25.49
CA LEU A 90 -19.46 -3.52 -24.78
C LEU A 90 -19.02 -3.96 -23.38
N VAL A 91 -17.86 -4.60 -23.28
CA VAL A 91 -17.31 -5.07 -22.00
C VAL A 91 -16.97 -3.87 -21.10
N ALA A 92 -16.35 -2.83 -21.66
CA ALA A 92 -16.09 -1.59 -20.93
C ALA A 92 -17.38 -0.94 -20.42
N ALA A 93 -18.43 -0.85 -21.25
CA ALA A 93 -19.70 -0.26 -20.85
C ALA A 93 -20.40 -1.05 -19.73
N PHE A 94 -20.23 -2.37 -19.69
CA PHE A 94 -20.77 -3.22 -18.62
C PHE A 94 -20.01 -3.07 -17.29
N PHE A 95 -18.68 -3.11 -17.32
CA PHE A 95 -17.87 -3.09 -16.09
C PHE A 95 -17.67 -1.68 -15.52
N ASN A 96 -17.61 -0.63 -16.34
CA ASN A 96 -17.35 0.73 -15.86
C ASN A 96 -18.29 1.20 -14.72
N PRO A 97 -19.62 1.03 -14.81
CA PRO A 97 -20.53 1.39 -13.72
C PRO A 97 -20.22 0.63 -12.42
N LEU A 98 -19.90 -0.67 -12.52
CA LEU A 98 -19.56 -1.50 -11.35
C LEU A 98 -18.25 -1.01 -10.70
N LEU A 99 -17.24 -0.71 -11.52
CA LEU A 99 -15.97 -0.18 -11.02
C LEU A 99 -16.20 1.16 -10.32
N MET A 100 -16.99 2.07 -10.90
CA MET A 100 -17.30 3.37 -10.31
C MET A 100 -18.00 3.28 -8.95
N ILE A 101 -18.88 2.28 -8.77
CA ILE A 101 -19.59 2.07 -7.49
C ILE A 101 -18.64 1.52 -6.42
N ILE A 102 -17.76 0.57 -6.77
CA ILE A 102 -16.91 -0.13 -5.80
C ILE A 102 -15.61 0.67 -5.52
N TYR A 103 -15.14 1.48 -6.46
CA TYR A 103 -13.90 2.25 -6.33
C TYR A 103 -13.82 3.11 -5.05
N PRO A 104 -14.84 3.92 -4.69
CA PRO A 104 -14.77 4.78 -3.50
C PRO A 104 -14.79 3.99 -2.18
N VAL A 105 -15.17 2.70 -2.19
CA VAL A 105 -15.22 1.90 -0.97
C VAL A 105 -13.81 1.65 -0.45
N PRO A 106 -13.47 2.07 0.78
CA PRO A 106 -12.19 1.76 1.38
C PRO A 106 -12.15 0.27 1.73
N LYS A 107 -11.27 -0.47 1.05
CA LYS A 107 -11.19 -1.94 1.18
C LYS A 107 -10.73 -2.35 2.59
N ALA A 108 -9.91 -1.51 3.22
CA ALA A 108 -9.53 -1.64 4.63
C ALA A 108 -10.74 -1.58 5.59
N ALA A 109 -11.80 -0.83 5.26
CA ALA A 109 -13.01 -0.77 6.08
C ALA A 109 -13.86 -2.04 6.00
N LEU A 110 -13.65 -2.89 4.98
CA LEU A 110 -14.31 -4.19 4.86
C LEU A 110 -13.67 -5.27 5.74
N MET A 111 -12.48 -5.00 6.32
CA MET A 111 -11.74 -5.95 7.14
C MET A 111 -12.59 -6.59 8.25
N PRO A 112 -13.39 -5.85 9.05
CA PRO A 112 -14.20 -6.47 10.11
C PRO A 112 -15.28 -7.41 9.58
N ILE A 113 -15.94 -7.06 8.46
CA ILE A 113 -16.99 -7.88 7.84
C ILE A 113 -16.37 -9.15 7.26
N ILE A 114 -15.22 -9.03 6.60
CA ILE A 114 -14.50 -10.16 6.03
C ILE A 114 -13.99 -11.09 7.14
N MET A 115 -13.52 -10.53 8.27
CA MET A 115 -13.18 -11.31 9.46
C MET A 115 -14.38 -12.02 10.06
N LEU A 116 -15.58 -11.42 10.03
CA LEU A 116 -16.80 -12.07 10.49
C LEU A 116 -17.14 -13.29 9.62
N TRP A 117 -16.96 -13.20 8.30
CA TRP A 117 -17.30 -14.28 7.36
C TRP A 117 -16.25 -15.38 7.28
N LEU A 118 -14.97 -15.02 7.21
CA LEU A 118 -13.86 -15.97 7.01
C LEU A 118 -13.12 -16.32 8.29
N GLY A 119 -13.50 -15.70 9.41
CA GLY A 119 -12.76 -15.77 10.66
C GLY A 119 -11.53 -14.86 10.71
N ILE A 120 -10.96 -14.79 11.90
CA ILE A 120 -9.70 -14.09 12.15
C ILE A 120 -8.56 -14.97 11.64
N GLY A 121 -7.78 -14.49 10.68
CA GLY A 121 -6.66 -15.26 10.14
C GLY A 121 -6.05 -14.66 8.88
N ASP A 122 -5.36 -15.52 8.14
CA ASP A 122 -4.69 -15.15 6.90
C ASP A 122 -5.66 -14.96 5.73
N ALA A 123 -6.68 -15.81 5.64
CA ALA A 123 -7.66 -15.76 4.55
C ALA A 123 -8.36 -14.40 4.48
N SER A 124 -8.76 -13.84 5.63
CA SER A 124 -9.41 -12.53 5.70
C SER A 124 -8.46 -11.40 5.27
N LYS A 125 -7.22 -11.39 5.77
CA LYS A 125 -6.18 -10.42 5.36
C LYS A 125 -5.88 -10.50 3.86
N THR A 126 -5.70 -11.71 3.34
CA THR A 126 -5.40 -11.96 1.93
C THR A 126 -6.55 -11.53 1.03
N LEU A 127 -7.81 -11.74 1.43
CA LEU A 127 -8.97 -11.27 0.67
C LEU A 127 -9.03 -9.74 0.61
N VAL A 128 -8.73 -9.05 1.71
CA VAL A 128 -8.68 -7.57 1.71
C VAL A 128 -7.60 -7.05 0.76
N ILE A 129 -6.42 -7.69 0.73
CA ILE A 129 -5.36 -7.34 -0.22
C ILE A 129 -5.85 -7.54 -1.66
N PHE A 130 -6.42 -8.72 -1.96
CA PHE A 130 -6.97 -9.03 -3.27
C PHE A 130 -7.99 -7.98 -3.74
N LEU A 131 -8.96 -7.62 -2.89
CA LEU A 131 -9.96 -6.60 -3.21
C LEU A 131 -9.34 -5.20 -3.35
N GLY A 132 -8.33 -4.91 -2.53
CA GLY A 132 -7.61 -3.64 -2.51
C GLY A 132 -6.90 -3.36 -3.83
N VAL A 133 -6.25 -4.37 -4.39
CA VAL A 133 -5.46 -4.23 -5.62
C VAL A 133 -6.24 -4.55 -6.90
N SER A 134 -7.35 -5.29 -6.84
CA SER A 134 -8.07 -5.73 -8.05
C SER A 134 -8.58 -4.56 -8.91
N LEU A 135 -9.23 -3.55 -8.32
CA LEU A 135 -9.77 -2.42 -9.09
C LEU A 135 -8.70 -1.52 -9.74
N PRO A 136 -7.65 -1.06 -9.02
CA PRO A 136 -6.55 -0.34 -9.66
C PRO A 136 -5.92 -1.15 -10.80
N LEU A 137 -5.78 -2.47 -10.61
CA LEU A 137 -5.18 -3.34 -11.62
C LEU A 137 -6.06 -3.47 -12.87
N ILE A 138 -7.39 -3.61 -12.71
CA ILE A 138 -8.33 -3.55 -13.83
C ILE A 138 -8.19 -2.21 -14.56
N TYR A 139 -8.20 -1.10 -13.81
CA TYR A 139 -8.16 0.25 -14.38
C TYR A 139 -6.87 0.54 -15.16
N HIS A 140 -5.71 0.25 -14.58
CA HIS A 140 -4.43 0.46 -15.26
C HIS A 140 -4.24 -0.48 -16.45
N THR A 141 -4.73 -1.72 -16.36
CA THR A 141 -4.71 -2.65 -17.50
C THR A 141 -5.63 -2.18 -18.62
N TYR A 142 -6.83 -1.70 -18.29
CA TYR A 142 -7.76 -1.12 -19.25
C TYR A 142 -7.15 0.09 -19.98
N GLN A 143 -6.57 1.03 -19.23
CA GLN A 143 -5.92 2.21 -19.81
C GLN A 143 -4.74 1.88 -20.71
N GLY A 144 -3.97 0.83 -20.39
CA GLY A 144 -2.85 0.39 -21.22
C GLY A 144 -3.27 -0.40 -22.47
N ALA A 145 -4.50 -0.90 -22.53
CA ALA A 145 -5.00 -1.75 -23.61
C ALA A 145 -5.93 -1.02 -24.60
N ALA A 146 -6.45 0.14 -24.22
CA ALA A 146 -7.31 1.03 -25.01
C ALA A 146 -6.49 2.01 -25.85
#